data_AF-A0A928D1I0-F1
#
_entry.id   AF-A0A928D1I0-F1
#
_cell.length_a   1.000
_cell.length_b   1.000
_cell.length_c   1.000
_cell.angle_alpha   90.00
_cell.angle_beta   90.00
_cell.angle_gamma   90.00
#
_symmetry.space_group_name_H-M   'P 1'
#
loop_
_entity.id
_entity.type
_entity.pdbx_description
1 polymer ?
#
loop_
_entity_poly.entity_id
_entity_poly.type
_entity_poly.pdbx_seq_one_letter_code
_entity_poly.pdbx_strand_id
1 'polypeptide(L)'
;MKNSIKYALLAALLLLPGFFAPEAQAFEPVTMALLAPVAIEVYKVAEPRIVKGALYGGRKLVQMGGNIFEILYLPLGAVQITLGAPFGFFSDGIRNIGKGLVAPGKLVLNTLAFPFTLWGVDI
;
A
#
# COMPACT_ATOMS: atom_id res chain seq x y z
N MET A 1 2.08 -27.57 -8.70
CA MET A 1 3.24 -27.32 -7.81
C MET A 1 4.00 -26.03 -8.09
N LYS A 2 4.45 -25.73 -9.32
CA LYS A 2 5.23 -24.51 -9.61
C LYS A 2 4.54 -23.19 -9.22
N ASN A 3 3.22 -23.09 -9.39
CA ASN A 3 2.49 -21.85 -9.06
C ASN A 3 2.30 -21.66 -7.54
N SER A 4 2.03 -22.74 -6.79
CA SER A 4 1.92 -22.69 -5.32
C SER A 4 3.23 -22.22 -4.65
N ILE A 5 4.38 -22.62 -5.19
CA ILE A 5 5.69 -22.16 -4.72
C ILE A 5 5.86 -20.65 -4.97
N LYS A 6 5.40 -20.13 -6.12
CA LYS A 6 5.45 -18.69 -6.41
C LYS A 6 4.58 -17.88 -5.44
N TYR A 7 3.37 -18.34 -5.15
CA TYR A 7 2.49 -17.66 -4.18
C TYR A 7 3.04 -17.72 -2.75
N ALA A 8 3.67 -18.84 -2.36
CA ALA A 8 4.34 -18.96 -1.07
C ALA A 8 5.54 -18.01 -0.95
N LEU A 9 6.33 -17.84 -2.02
CA LEU A 9 7.48 -16.94 -2.07
C LEU A 9 7.05 -15.46 -2.00
N LEU A 10 5.93 -15.13 -2.65
CA LEU A 10 5.35 -13.79 -2.65
C LEU A 10 4.72 -13.44 -1.29
N ALA A 11 4.06 -14.41 -0.65
CA ALA A 11 3.57 -14.27 0.72
C ALA A 11 4.71 -14.12 1.73
N ALA A 12 5.80 -14.88 1.58
CA ALA A 12 6.98 -14.73 2.41
C ALA A 12 7.59 -13.32 2.26
N LEU A 13 7.77 -12.82 1.03
CA LEU A 13 8.33 -11.48 0.79
C LEU A 13 7.48 -10.35 1.41
N LEU A 14 6.16 -10.50 1.44
CA LEU A 14 5.23 -9.53 2.06
C LEU A 14 5.22 -9.58 3.59
N LEU A 15 5.45 -10.75 4.20
CA LEU A 15 5.36 -10.96 5.66
C LEU A 15 6.71 -10.78 6.38
N LEU A 16 7.83 -10.97 5.68
CA LEU A 16 9.18 -10.84 6.22
C LEU A 16 9.51 -9.47 6.87
N PRO A 17 9.13 -8.30 6.32
CA PRO A 17 9.55 -7.03 6.92
C PRO A 17 8.92 -6.75 8.29
N GLY A 18 7.77 -7.35 8.60
CA GLY A 18 7.12 -7.22 9.92
C GLY A 18 7.72 -8.15 11.00
N PHE A 19 8.27 -9.29 10.60
CA PHE A 19 8.85 -10.28 11.52
C PHE A 19 10.31 -10.02 11.87
N PHE A 20 11.06 -9.35 10.99
CA PHE A 20 12.46 -9.00 11.21
C PHE A 20 12.66 -7.58 11.78
N ALA A 21 11.59 -6.95 12.25
CA ALA A 21 11.72 -5.69 12.98
C ALA A 21 12.47 -5.99 14.29
N PRO A 22 13.68 -5.43 14.52
CA PRO A 22 14.38 -5.62 15.79
C PRO A 22 13.47 -5.14 16.92
N GLU A 23 13.37 -5.91 18.00
CA GLU A 23 12.66 -5.45 19.21
C GLU A 23 13.20 -4.07 19.60
N ALA A 24 12.30 -3.10 19.72
CA ALA A 24 12.65 -1.75 20.09
C ALA A 24 13.12 -1.76 21.56
N GLN A 25 14.42 -1.95 21.77
CA GLN A 25 15.02 -1.77 23.09
C GLN A 25 14.86 -0.30 23.46
N ALA A 26 14.09 -0.04 24.52
CA ALA A 26 13.94 1.30 25.04
C ALA A 26 15.31 1.78 25.55
N PHE A 27 15.88 2.77 24.86
CA PHE A 27 17.09 3.43 25.34
C PHE A 27 16.80 4.12 26.67
N GLU A 28 17.71 3.95 27.63
CA GLU A 28 17.66 4.71 28.88
C GLU A 28 17.61 6.23 28.57
N PRO A 29 16.87 7.04 29.34
CA PRO A 29 16.68 8.47 29.08
C PRO A 29 18.00 9.24 28.91
N VAL A 30 19.03 8.83 29.66
CA VAL A 30 20.39 9.40 29.60
C VAL A 30 21.04 9.11 28.25
N THR A 31 20.88 7.90 27.73
CA THR A 31 21.42 7.49 26.43
C THR A 31 20.71 8.22 25.29
N MET A 32 19.39 8.39 25.38
CA MET A 32 18.63 9.22 24.44
C MET A 32 19.10 10.68 24.47
N ALA A 33 19.35 11.26 25.65
CA ALA A 33 19.82 12.64 25.78
C ALA A 33 21.21 12.86 25.15
N LEU A 34 22.10 11.87 25.26
CA LEU A 34 23.43 11.91 24.63
C LEU A 34 23.38 11.74 23.11
N LEU A 35 22.50 10.88 22.61
CA LEU A 35 22.35 10.62 21.17
C LEU A 35 21.47 11.65 20.47
N ALA A 36 20.58 12.34 21.19
CA ALA A 36 19.68 13.37 20.65
C ALA A 36 20.37 14.42 19.75
N PRO A 37 21.49 15.05 20.13
CA PRO A 37 22.15 16.03 19.26
C PRO A 37 22.65 15.42 17.95
N VAL A 38 23.25 14.23 18.01
CA VAL A 38 23.73 13.50 16.81
C VAL A 38 22.54 13.11 15.92
N ALA A 39 21.45 12.64 16.52
CA ALA A 39 20.23 12.31 15.80
C ALA A 39 19.61 13.53 15.11
N ILE A 40 19.64 14.71 15.74
CA ILE A 40 19.15 15.96 15.15
C ILE A 40 20.01 16.38 13.94
N GLU A 41 21.33 16.23 13.99
CA GLU A 41 22.20 16.55 12.85
C GLU A 41 21.98 15.61 11.67
N VAL A 42 21.90 14.30 11.94
CA VAL A 42 21.57 13.30 10.92
C VAL A 42 20.18 13.56 10.34
N TYR A 43 19.21 13.92 11.18
CA TYR A 43 17.87 14.30 10.75
C TYR A 43 17.90 15.50 9.82
N LYS A 44 18.62 16.60 10.13
CA LYS A 44 18.70 17.78 9.25
C LYS A 44 19.22 17.45 7.85
N VAL A 45 20.15 16.51 7.73
CA VAL A 45 20.66 16.04 6.44
C VAL A 45 19.65 15.15 5.71
N ALA A 46 18.94 14.30 6.44
CA ALA A 46 17.97 13.35 5.90
C ALA A 46 16.55 13.93 5.70
N GLU A 47 16.23 15.05 6.36
CA GLU A 47 14.92 15.72 6.42
C GLU A 47 14.25 15.84 5.05
N PRO A 48 14.90 16.38 3.99
CA PRO A 48 14.23 16.54 2.70
C PRO A 48 13.84 15.19 2.08
N ARG A 49 14.55 14.10 2.38
CA ARG A 49 14.24 12.76 1.86
C ARG A 49 13.16 12.08 2.70
N ILE A 50 13.18 12.26 4.01
CA ILE A 50 12.15 11.75 4.92
C ILE A 50 10.80 12.43 4.63
N VAL A 51 10.78 13.76 4.48
CA VAL A 51 9.57 14.53 4.17
C VAL A 51 9.00 14.13 2.81
N LYS A 52 9.85 14.01 1.78
CA LYS A 52 9.42 13.51 0.46
C LYS A 52 8.91 12.08 0.53
N GLY A 53 9.61 11.19 1.23
CA GLY A 53 9.21 9.80 1.44
C GLY A 53 7.86 9.69 2.13
N ALA A 54 7.62 10.48 3.17
CA ALA A 54 6.35 10.54 3.87
C ALA A 54 5.22 11.08 2.98
N LEU A 55 5.49 12.13 2.18
CA LEU A 55 4.49 12.73 1.30
C LEU A 55 4.12 11.80 0.13
N TYR A 56 5.11 11.24 -0.57
CA TYR A 56 4.89 10.32 -1.69
C TYR A 56 4.34 8.98 -1.22
N GLY A 57 4.88 8.43 -0.12
CA GLY A 57 4.36 7.24 0.53
C GLY A 57 2.91 7.42 0.96
N GLY A 58 2.58 8.54 1.62
CA GLY A 58 1.21 8.87 2.02
C GLY A 58 0.24 8.96 0.85
N ARG A 59 0.63 9.63 -0.25
CA ARG A 59 -0.17 9.68 -1.48
C ARG A 59 -0.41 8.28 -2.06
N LYS A 60 0.61 7.43 -2.07
CA LYS A 60 0.50 6.07 -2.60
C LYS A 60 -0.40 5.19 -1.72
N LEU A 61 -0.36 5.34 -0.40
CA LEU A 61 -1.29 4.68 0.53
C LEU A 61 -2.74 5.06 0.26
N VAL A 62 -3.02 6.34 0.01
CA VAL A 62 -4.37 6.79 -0.35
C VAL A 62 -4.83 6.15 -1.67
N GLN A 63 -3.95 6.09 -2.68
CA GLN A 63 -4.26 5.41 -3.95
C GLN A 63 -4.50 3.90 -3.76
N MET A 64 -3.70 3.23 -2.92
CA MET A 64 -3.89 1.82 -2.58
C MET A 64 -5.21 1.59 -1.86
N GLY A 65 -5.57 2.45 -0.92
CA GLY A 65 -6.88 2.44 -0.26
C GLY A 65 -8.02 2.57 -1.27
N GLY A 66 -7.90 3.51 -2.21
CA GLY A 66 -8.85 3.66 -3.32
C GLY A 66 -9.01 2.40 -4.15
N ASN A 67 -7.90 1.74 -4.52
CA ASN A 67 -7.93 0.48 -5.27
C ASN A 67 -8.66 -0.64 -4.51
N ILE A 68 -8.55 -0.70 -3.18
CA ILE A 68 -9.28 -1.69 -2.36
C ILE A 68 -10.79 -1.44 -2.46
N PHE A 69 -11.24 -0.19 -2.42
CA PHE A 69 -12.65 0.13 -2.65
C PHE A 69 -13.09 -0.16 -4.08
N GLU A 70 -12.22 0.02 -5.08
CA GLU A 70 -12.54 -0.34 -6.47
C GLU A 70 -12.79 -1.84 -6.65
N ILE A 71 -12.15 -2.72 -5.85
CA ILE A 71 -12.41 -4.18 -5.87
C ILE A 71 -13.87 -4.46 -5.47
N LEU A 72 -14.44 -3.67 -4.56
CA LEU A 72 -15.85 -3.82 -4.13
C LEU A 72 -16.84 -3.45 -5.24
N TYR A 73 -16.41 -2.81 -6.32
CA TYR A 73 -17.28 -2.59 -7.49
C TYR A 73 -17.60 -3.89 -8.25
N LEU A 74 -16.83 -4.96 -8.06
CA LEU A 74 -17.09 -6.24 -8.71
C LEU A 74 -18.39 -6.90 -8.21
N PRO A 75 -18.58 -7.13 -6.89
CA PRO A 75 -19.86 -7.62 -6.38
C PRO A 75 -20.98 -6.59 -6.58
N LEU A 76 -20.69 -5.28 -6.45
CA LEU A 76 -21.68 -4.23 -6.68
C LEU A 76 -22.22 -4.27 -8.12
N GLY A 77 -21.33 -4.43 -9.11
CA GLY A 77 -21.69 -4.53 -10.51
C GLY A 77 -22.46 -5.82 -10.82
N ALA A 78 -22.12 -6.94 -10.18
CA ALA A 78 -22.89 -8.17 -10.28
C ALA A 78 -24.34 -8.00 -9.77
N VAL A 79 -24.54 -7.28 -8.66
CA VAL A 79 -25.87 -6.95 -8.15
C VAL A 79 -26.62 -5.99 -9.09
N GLN A 80 -25.94 -5.00 -9.67
CA GLN A 80 -26.55 -4.06 -10.61
C GLN A 80 -26.97 -4.72 -11.93
N ILE A 81 -26.22 -5.72 -12.41
CA ILE A 81 -26.59 -6.49 -13.61
C ILE A 81 -27.71 -7.50 -13.33
N THR A 82 -27.78 -8.05 -12.12
CA THR A 82 -28.79 -9.09 -11.79
C THR A 82 -30.10 -8.49 -11.31
N LEU A 83 -30.05 -7.64 -10.28
CA LEU A 83 -31.22 -7.02 -9.64
C LEU A 83 -31.50 -5.61 -10.15
N GLY A 84 -30.46 -4.88 -10.59
CA GLY A 84 -30.57 -3.51 -11.10
C GLY A 84 -30.91 -3.38 -12.59
N ALA A 85 -30.81 -4.48 -13.35
CA ALA A 85 -31.12 -4.51 -14.78
C ALA A 85 -32.54 -4.03 -15.14
N PRO A 86 -33.61 -4.47 -14.45
CA PRO A 86 -34.97 -3.98 -14.74
C PRO A 86 -35.18 -2.49 -14.43
N PHE A 87 -34.25 -1.86 -13.70
CA PHE A 87 -34.28 -0.44 -13.34
C PHE A 87 -33.32 0.42 -14.18
N GLY A 88 -32.71 -0.14 -15.23
CA GLY A 88 -31.81 0.59 -16.14
C GLY A 88 -30.34 0.64 -15.71
N PHE A 89 -29.95 -0.02 -14.61
CA PHE A 89 -28.56 0.00 -14.10
C PHE A 89 -27.63 -1.03 -14.75
N PHE A 90 -28.04 -1.67 -15.85
CA PHE A 90 -27.27 -2.72 -16.51
C PHE A 90 -25.92 -2.21 -17.07
N SER A 91 -25.93 -1.04 -17.71
CA SER A 91 -24.71 -0.41 -18.26
C SER A 91 -23.71 -0.02 -17.16
N ASP A 92 -24.22 0.55 -16.06
CA ASP A 92 -23.40 0.91 -14.90
C ASP A 92 -22.83 -0.32 -14.19
N GLY A 93 -23.61 -1.41 -14.14
CA GLY A 93 -23.17 -2.69 -13.61
C GLY A 93 -21.99 -3.28 -14.39
N ILE A 94 -22.03 -3.28 -15.73
CA ILE A 94 -20.91 -3.74 -16.58
C ILE A 94 -19.66 -2.88 -16.33
N ARG A 95 -19.82 -1.55 -16.27
CA ARG A 95 -18.72 -0.62 -15.99
C ARG A 95 -18.08 -0.88 -14.63
N ASN A 96 -18.89 -1.18 -13.61
CA ASN A 96 -18.44 -1.45 -12.25
C ASN A 96 -17.73 -2.82 -12.13
N ILE A 97 -18.19 -3.84 -12.85
CA ILE A 97 -17.46 -5.11 -12.98
C ILE A 97 -16.09 -4.90 -13.65
N GLY A 98 -16.05 -4.14 -14.74
CA GLY A 98 -14.79 -3.82 -15.43
C GLY A 98 -13.78 -3.12 -14.51
N LYS A 99 -14.22 -2.13 -13.74
CA LYS A 99 -13.38 -1.45 -12.75
C LYS A 99 -12.91 -2.41 -11.65
N GLY A 100 -13.81 -3.24 -11.13
CA GLY A 100 -13.50 -4.22 -10.09
C GLY A 100 -12.54 -5.32 -10.53
N LEU A 101 -12.50 -5.66 -11.83
CA LEU A 101 -11.53 -6.64 -12.38
C LEU A 101 -10.13 -6.06 -12.52
N VAL A 102 -10.01 -4.78 -12.86
CA VAL A 102 -8.71 -4.11 -13.05
C VAL A 102 -8.10 -3.65 -11.72
N ALA A 103 -8.94 -3.36 -10.71
CA ALA A 103 -8.53 -2.87 -9.40
C ALA A 103 -7.49 -3.74 -8.65
N PRO A 104 -7.58 -5.10 -8.62
CA PRO A 104 -6.56 -5.94 -8.01
C PRO A 104 -5.19 -5.79 -8.67
N GLY A 105 -5.14 -5.66 -10.00
CA GLY A 105 -3.90 -5.45 -10.74
C GLY A 105 -3.24 -4.12 -10.38
N LYS A 106 -4.03 -3.03 -10.33
CA LYS A 106 -3.55 -1.72 -9.87
C LYS A 106 -3.05 -1.77 -8.42
N LEU A 107 -3.74 -2.50 -7.55
CA LEU A 107 -3.34 -2.66 -6.15
C LEU A 107 -1.97 -3.33 -6.03
N VAL A 108 -1.72 -4.41 -6.77
CA VAL A 108 -0.42 -5.10 -6.79
C VAL A 108 0.69 -4.16 -7.29
N LEU A 109 0.47 -3.44 -8.39
CA LEU A 109 1.46 -2.49 -8.92
C LEU A 109 1.78 -1.37 -7.93
N ASN A 110 0.74 -0.78 -7.30
CA ASN A 110 0.94 0.26 -6.31
C ASN A 110 1.63 -0.26 -5.04
N THR A 111 1.37 -1.51 -4.65
CA THR A 111 2.03 -2.16 -3.51
C THR A 111 3.51 -2.41 -3.79
N LEU A 112 3.85 -2.87 -5.00
CA LEU A 112 5.25 -3.05 -5.42
C LEU A 112 6.00 -1.72 -5.54
N ALA A 113 5.31 -0.63 -5.90
CA ALA A 113 5.88 0.71 -6.01
C ALA A 113 6.05 1.41 -4.65
N PHE A 114 5.29 1.02 -3.61
CA PHE A 114 5.30 1.63 -2.29
C PHE A 114 6.68 1.76 -1.61
N PRO A 115 7.58 0.75 -1.59
CA PRO A 115 8.90 0.91 -0.98
C PRO A 115 9.76 1.98 -1.67
N PHE A 116 9.58 2.17 -2.99
CA PHE A 116 10.30 3.20 -3.74
C PHE A 116 9.79 4.62 -3.42
N THR A 117 8.49 4.77 -3.18
CA THR A 117 7.91 6.06 -2.78
C THR A 117 8.32 6.47 -1.38
N LEU A 118 8.50 5.51 -0.46
CA LEU A 118 9.07 5.76 0.88
C LEU A 118 10.53 6.26 0.83
N TRP A 119 11.28 5.90 -0.21
CA TRP A 119 12.64 6.42 -0.43
C TRP A 119 12.68 7.80 -1.11
N GLY A 120 11.52 8.40 -1.36
CA GLY A 120 11.40 9.73 -1.95
C GLY A 120 11.36 9.74 -3.48
N VAL A 121 11.12 8.60 -4.13
CA VAL A 121 10.96 8.51 -5.59
C VAL A 121 9.48 8.59 -5.94
N ASP A 122 9.09 9.52 -6.82
CA ASP A 122 7.70 9.68 -7.24
C ASP A 122 7.37 8.70 -8.38
N ILE A 123 6.55 7.69 -8.10
CA ILE A 123 6.12 6.58 -8.99
C ILE A 123 4.67 6.24 -8.64
#